data_AF-A0A9E3BUE0-F1
#
_entry.id   AF-A0A9E3BUE0-F1
#
_cell.length_a   1.000
_cell.length_b   1.000
_cell.length_c   1.000
_cell.angle_alpha   90.00
_cell.angle_beta   90.00
_cell.angle_gamma   90.00
#
_symmetry.space_group_name_H-M   'P 1'
#
loop_
_entity.id
_entity.type
_entity.pdbx_description
1 polymer ?
#
loop_
_entity_poly.entity_id
_entity_poly.type
_entity_poly.pdbx_seq_one_letter_code
_entity_poly.pdbx_strand_id
1 'polypeptide(L)'
;MHLVQLFLTLRDNRNQPFDHALFERVRRELVERFGGITAHQRSPAQGVWKEPDGDENRDEIVIFEVMAEELDRGWWKAYREELEERFRQEEMVVRAIPIETL
;
A
#
# COMPACT_ATOMS: atom_id res chain seq x y z
N MET A 1 -19.85 0.54 3.60
CA MET A 1 -18.54 1.18 3.79
C MET A 1 -17.45 0.13 3.76
N HIS A 2 -16.25 0.50 3.32
CA HIS A 2 -15.09 -0.38 3.29
C HIS A 2 -13.87 0.31 3.91
N LEU A 3 -13.04 -0.47 4.59
CA LEU A 3 -11.66 -0.10 4.88
C LEU A 3 -10.82 -0.57 3.70
N VAL A 4 -10.21 0.37 2.98
CA VAL A 4 -9.27 0.06 1.90
C VAL A 4 -7.85 0.22 2.41
N GLN A 5 -7.01 -0.78 2.16
CA GLN A 5 -5.62 -0.84 2.61
C GLN A 5 -4.70 -1.05 1.41
N LEU A 6 -3.72 -0.16 1.25
CA LEU A 6 -2.68 -0.24 0.22
C LEU A 6 -1.38 -0.68 0.88
N PHE A 7 -0.77 -1.72 0.33
CA PHE A 7 0.46 -2.29 0.84
C PHE A 7 1.60 -1.86 -0.10
N LEU A 8 2.42 -0.91 0.37
CA LEU A 8 3.55 -0.38 -0.39
C LEU A 8 4.86 -0.88 0.21
N THR A 9 5.71 -1.46 -0.62
CA THR A 9 7.09 -1.79 -0.23
C THR A 9 7.90 -0.51 -0.07
N LEU A 10 8.82 -0.50 0.89
CA LEU A 10 9.76 0.61 1.08
C LEU A 10 10.91 0.58 0.07
N ARG A 11 11.06 -0.52 -0.65
CA ARG A 11 12.20 -0.80 -1.53
C ARG A 11 11.74 -1.37 -2.86
N ASP A 12 12.51 -1.09 -3.90
CA ASP A 12 12.28 -1.66 -5.23
C ASP A 12 12.72 -3.12 -5.34
N ASN A 13 12.46 -3.75 -6.49
CA ASN A 13 12.87 -5.13 -6.78
C ASN A 13 14.40 -5.34 -6.81
N ARG A 14 15.20 -4.28 -6.65
CA ARG A 14 16.67 -4.31 -6.51
C ARG A 14 17.10 -3.95 -5.09
N ASN A 15 16.18 -3.98 -4.13
CA ASN A 15 16.37 -3.66 -2.72
C ASN A 15 16.79 -2.20 -2.43
N GLN A 16 16.57 -1.28 -3.37
CA GLN A 16 16.87 0.14 -3.19
C GLN A 16 15.68 0.87 -2.54
N PRO A 17 15.92 1.66 -1.48
CA PRO A 17 14.84 2.38 -0.81
C PRO A 17 14.22 3.45 -1.71
N PHE A 18 12.90 3.60 -1.63
CA PHE A 18 12.18 4.70 -2.28
C PHE A 18 12.34 6.00 -1.50
N ASP A 19 12.28 7.12 -2.23
CA ASP A 19 12.26 8.45 -1.62
C ASP A 19 10.95 8.64 -0.83
N HIS A 20 11.06 9.22 0.37
CA HIS A 20 9.93 9.61 1.21
C HIS A 20 8.91 10.49 0.46
N ALA A 21 9.37 11.31 -0.50
CA ALA A 21 8.50 12.15 -1.32
C ALA A 21 7.45 11.35 -2.13
N LEU A 22 7.75 10.09 -2.49
CA LEU A 22 6.80 9.22 -3.19
C LEU A 22 5.63 8.82 -2.28
N PHE A 23 5.91 8.45 -1.04
CA PHE A 23 4.87 8.11 -0.06
C PHE A 23 4.04 9.33 0.35
N GLU A 24 4.67 10.50 0.46
CA GLU A 24 3.96 11.76 0.71
C GLU A 24 3.05 12.17 -0.45
N ARG A 25 3.42 11.81 -1.69
CA ARG A 25 2.52 11.98 -2.84
C ARG A 25 1.28 11.10 -2.72
N VAL A 26 1.45 9.81 -2.40
CA VAL A 26 0.33 8.89 -2.16
C VAL A 26 -0.57 9.40 -1.03
N ARG A 27 0.03 9.90 0.06
CA ARG A 27 -0.70 10.51 1.18
C ARG A 27 -1.60 11.64 0.69
N ARG A 28 -1.05 12.60 -0.06
CA ARG A 28 -1.82 13.74 -0.57
C ARG A 28 -2.94 13.32 -1.51
N GLU A 29 -2.66 12.43 -2.46
CA GLU A 29 -3.65 11.93 -3.43
C GLU A 29 -4.84 11.25 -2.72
N LEU A 30 -4.56 10.43 -1.70
CA LEU A 30 -5.61 9.78 -0.92
C LEU A 30 -6.39 10.78 -0.02
N VAL A 31 -5.72 11.75 0.60
CA VAL A 31 -6.39 12.81 1.39
C VAL A 31 -7.28 13.67 0.50
N GLU A 32 -6.82 14.07 -0.67
CA GLU A 32 -7.58 14.88 -1.62
C GLU A 32 -8.85 14.14 -2.09
N ARG A 33 -8.74 12.82 -2.33
CA ARG A 33 -9.85 12.03 -2.84
C ARG A 33 -10.89 11.62 -1.78
N PHE A 34 -10.46 11.36 -0.55
CA PHE A 34 -11.28 10.74 0.49
C PHE A 34 -11.45 11.59 1.76
N GLY A 35 -10.81 12.76 1.84
CA GLY A 35 -10.95 13.70 2.95
C GLY A 35 -10.18 13.34 4.24
N GLY A 36 -9.66 12.11 4.34
CA GLY A 36 -8.85 11.67 5.48
C GLY A 36 -8.21 10.31 5.24
N ILE A 37 -7.02 10.11 5.80
CA ILE A 37 -6.27 8.85 5.70
C ILE A 37 -5.56 8.56 7.02
N THR A 38 -5.37 7.29 7.31
CA THR A 38 -4.43 6.84 8.35
C THR A 38 -3.30 6.09 7.67
N ALA A 39 -2.05 6.50 7.90
CA ALA A 39 -0.90 5.78 7.39
C ALA A 39 -0.17 5.15 8.57
N HIS A 40 -0.05 3.83 8.55
CA HIS A 40 0.76 3.09 9.50
C HIS A 40 2.03 2.62 8.79
N GLN A 41 3.17 3.19 9.17
CA GLN A 41 4.46 2.57 8.89
C GLN A 41 4.61 1.39 9.86
N ARG A 42 3.99 0.25 9.53
CA ARG A 42 4.21 -0.97 10.30
C ARG A 42 5.62 -1.47 10.01
N SER A 43 6.49 -1.44 11.00
CA SER A 43 7.52 -2.47 11.11
C SER A 43 7.63 -2.93 12.58
N PRO A 44 7.68 -4.25 12.88
CA PRO A 44 7.75 -5.37 11.95
C PRO A 44 6.52 -6.27 12.06
N ALA A 45 5.77 -6.45 10.97
CA ALA A 45 5.25 -7.79 10.71
C ALA A 45 6.41 -8.51 10.03
N GLN A 46 7.08 -9.42 10.74
CA GLN A 46 8.05 -10.33 10.12
C GLN A 46 7.28 -11.23 9.13
N GLY A 47 7.15 -10.80 7.88
CA GLY A 47 6.79 -11.69 6.80
C GLY A 47 8.02 -12.51 6.44
N VAL A 48 8.16 -13.70 7.01
CA VAL A 48 9.20 -14.65 6.57
C VAL A 48 8.60 -15.42 5.40
N TRP A 49 8.93 -15.01 4.18
CA TRP A 49 8.75 -15.85 3.01
C TRP A 49 10.02 -16.69 2.83
N LYS A 50 9.87 -18.01 2.78
CA LYS A 50 11.00 -18.89 2.43
C LYS A 50 11.19 -18.83 0.93
N GLU A 51 12.20 -18.09 0.48
CA GLU A 51 12.78 -18.36 -0.83
C GLU A 51 13.50 -19.73 -0.79
N PRO A 52 13.54 -20.48 -1.91
CA PRO A 52 14.22 -21.78 -1.98
C PRO A 52 15.69 -21.75 -1.54
N ASP A 53 16.35 -20.59 -1.61
CA ASP A 53 17.79 -20.40 -1.35
C ASP A 53 18.13 -19.72 0.01
N GLY A 54 17.15 -19.54 0.90
CA GLY A 54 17.44 -19.33 2.32
C GLY A 54 17.83 -17.93 2.78
N ASP A 55 17.74 -16.89 1.92
CA ASP A 55 17.83 -15.51 2.38
C ASP A 55 16.47 -15.02 2.92
N GLU A 56 16.45 -14.56 4.17
CA GLU A 56 15.29 -13.93 4.80
C GLU A 56 15.11 -12.51 4.23
N ASN A 57 14.33 -12.36 3.14
CA ASN A 57 13.95 -11.04 2.65
C ASN A 57 13.01 -10.36 3.65
N ARG A 58 13.53 -9.33 4.33
CA ARG A 58 12.76 -8.45 5.22
C ARG A 58 12.10 -7.36 4.39
N ASP A 59 10.89 -7.62 3.91
CA ASP A 59 10.11 -6.58 3.25
C ASP A 59 9.58 -5.58 4.27
N GLU A 60 10.24 -4.42 4.33
CA GLU A 60 9.72 -3.27 5.05
C GLU A 60 8.56 -2.68 4.22
N ILE A 61 7.35 -2.64 4.79
CA ILE A 61 6.15 -2.16 4.10
C ILE A 61 5.51 -0.97 4.84
N VAL A 62 4.84 -0.10 4.09
CA VAL A 62 3.95 0.94 4.60
C VAL A 62 2.53 0.57 4.21
N ILE A 63 1.62 0.65 5.18
CA ILE A 63 0.21 0.42 4.94
C ILE A 63 -0.52 1.75 5.03
N PHE A 64 -1.13 2.15 3.92
CA PHE A 64 -2.08 3.26 3.89
C PHE A 64 -3.49 2.73 4.05
N GLU A 65 -4.27 3.34 4.94
CA GLU A 65 -5.64 2.96 5.24
C GLU A 65 -6.58 4.13 4.97
N VAL A 66 -7.66 3.84 4.25
CA VAL A 66 -8.68 4.82 3.87
C VAL A 66 -10.06 4.23 4.12
N MET A 67 -10.92 5.01 4.77
CA MET A 67 -12.34 4.69 4.94
C MET A 67 -13.07 5.16 3.68
N ALA A 68 -13.70 4.24 2.97
CA ALA A 68 -14.45 4.54 1.74
C ALA A 68 -15.93 4.20 1.93
N GLU A 69 -16.81 5.21 1.84
CA GLU A 69 -18.27 5.01 1.92
C GLU A 69 -18.75 4.03 0.86
N GLU A 70 -18.33 4.27 -0.39
CA GLU A 70 -18.56 3.43 -1.55
C GLU A 70 -17.24 2.92 -2.14
N LEU A 71 -17.25 1.69 -2.67
CA LEU A 71 -16.08 1.08 -3.30
C LEU A 71 -16.10 1.26 -4.82
N ASP A 72 -15.50 2.36 -5.29
CA ASP A 72 -15.24 2.57 -6.71
C ASP A 72 -14.11 1.66 -7.21
N ARG A 73 -14.48 0.46 -7.67
CA ARG A 73 -13.52 -0.54 -8.15
C ARG A 73 -12.72 -0.07 -9.36
N GLY A 74 -13.29 0.79 -10.21
CA GLY A 74 -12.61 1.28 -11.40
C GLY A 74 -11.46 2.21 -11.01
N TRP A 75 -11.74 3.15 -10.11
CA TRP A 75 -10.74 4.06 -9.57
C TRP A 75 -9.62 3.32 -8.82
N TRP A 76 -9.97 2.38 -7.92
CA TRP A 76 -8.97 1.61 -7.17
C TRP A 76 -8.08 0.74 -8.07
N LYS A 77 -8.64 0.16 -9.13
CA LYS A 77 -7.86 -0.61 -10.11
C LYS A 77 -6.86 0.29 -10.84
N ALA A 78 -7.31 1.42 -11.37
CA ALA A 78 -6.44 2.36 -12.09
C ALA A 78 -5.35 2.94 -11.18
N TYR A 79 -5.71 3.30 -9.95
CA TYR A 79 -4.75 3.83 -8.98
C TYR A 79 -3.72 2.77 -8.56
N ARG A 80 -4.13 1.50 -8.39
CA ARG A 80 -3.19 0.38 -8.16
C ARG A 80 -2.18 0.26 -9.30
N GLU A 81 -2.64 0.26 -10.55
CA GLU A 81 -1.78 0.14 -11.73
C GLU A 81 -0.80 1.31 -11.85
N GLU A 82 -1.24 2.54 -11.55
CA GLU A 82 -0.35 3.71 -11.51
C GLU A 82 0.72 3.58 -10.41
N LEU A 83 0.35 3.07 -9.24
CA LEU A 83 1.28 2.86 -8.14
C LEU A 83 2.26 1.72 -8.42
N GLU A 84 1.84 0.63 -9.08
CA GLU A 84 2.73 -0.45 -9.54
C GLU A 84 3.83 0.10 -10.44
N GLU A 85 3.48 0.95 -11.42
CA GLU A 85 4.46 1.63 -12.27
C GLU A 85 5.37 2.57 -11.46
N ARG A 86 4.78 3.42 -10.62
CA ARG A 86 5.51 4.44 -9.83
C ARG A 86 6.50 3.82 -8.84
N PHE A 87 6.10 2.72 -8.19
CA PHE A 87 6.93 1.96 -7.25
C PHE A 87 7.69 0.82 -7.93
N ARG A 88 7.67 0.73 -9.27
CA ARG A 88 8.41 -0.30 -10.03
C ARG A 88 8.20 -1.70 -9.45
N GLN A 89 6.97 -2.00 -9.04
CA GLN A 89 6.55 -3.29 -8.48
C GLN A 89 5.74 -4.04 -9.54
N GLU A 90 5.93 -5.36 -9.63
CA GLU A 90 5.16 -6.20 -10.56
C GLU A 90 3.74 -6.44 -10.05
N GLU A 91 3.57 -6.50 -8.73
CA GLU A 91 2.27 -6.69 -8.08
C GLU A 91 2.18 -5.86 -6.80
N MET A 92 1.10 -5.09 -6.66
CA MET A 92 0.76 -4.35 -5.45
C MET A 92 -0.58 -4.80 -4.88
N VAL A 93 -0.59 -5.13 -3.59
CA VAL A 93 -1.83 -5.55 -2.92
C VAL A 93 -2.64 -4.32 -2.50
N VAL A 94 -3.88 -4.26 -2.98
CA VAL A 94 -4.92 -3.37 -2.46
C VAL A 94 -6.08 -4.22 -1.95
N ARG A 95 -6.36 -4.12 -0.66
CA ARG A 95 -7.41 -4.89 0.02
C ARG A 95 -8.57 -3.99 0.38
N ALA A 96 -9.79 -4.43 0.11
CA ALA A 96 -11.01 -3.78 0.61
C ALA A 96 -11.73 -4.72 1.59
N ILE A 97 -12.00 -4.25 2.81
CA ILE A 97 -12.69 -5.00 3.86
C ILE A 97 -14.03 -4.32 4.12
N PRO A 98 -15.18 -5.01 3.98
CA PRO A 98 -16.46 -4.48 4.42
C PRO A 98 -16.43 -4.23 5.93
N ILE A 99 -16.87 -3.05 6.36
CA ILE A 99 -16.90 -2.68 7.77
C ILE A 99 -18.20 -1.97 8.12
N GLU A 100 -18.53 -2.01 9.40
CA GLU A 100 -19.65 -1.32 10.02
C GLU A 100 -19.12 -0.25 10.97
N THR A 101 -19.72 0.93 10.95
CA THR A 101 -19.51 1.97 11.96
C THR A 101 -20.61 1.85 13.00
N LEU A 102 -20.26 1.82 14.28
CA LEU A 102 -21.20 1.79 15.40
C LEU A 102 -21.44 3.19 15.97
#